data_AF-A0A5B8UT37-F1
#
_entry.id   AF-A0A5B8UT37-F1
#
_cell.length_a   1.000
_cell.length_b   1.000
_cell.length_c   1.000
_cell.angle_alpha   90.00
_cell.angle_beta   90.00
_cell.angle_gamma   90.00
#
_symmetry.space_group_name_H-M   'P 1'
#
loop_
_entity.id
_entity.type
_entity.pdbx_description
1 polymer ?
#
loop_
_entity_poly.entity_id
_entity_poly.type
_entity_poly.pdbx_seq_one_letter_code
_entity_poly.pdbx_strand_id
1 'polypeptide(L)' 'MKAKELVSDSLNDQQVMMLRLLKKPLPEADFIQIRRLAVKLLSKQLDETVQEWEDNNNITETSYEELSKEHFRRKSANS' A
#
# COMPACT_ATOMS: atom_id res chain seq x y z
N MET A 1 21.64 -23.71 -1.61
CA MET A 1 20.37 -24.38 -1.21
C MET A 1 19.23 -23.51 -1.69
N LYS A 2 18.29 -24.04 -2.48
CA LYS A 2 17.12 -23.26 -2.95
C LYS A 2 16.10 -23.18 -1.82
N ALA A 3 15.84 -21.98 -1.31
CA ALA A 3 14.67 -21.73 -0.47
C ALA A 3 13.42 -21.87 -1.35
N LYS A 4 12.75 -23.02 -1.28
CA LYS A 4 11.39 -23.18 -1.75
C LYS A 4 10.51 -22.66 -0.62
N GLU A 5 10.21 -21.37 -0.63
CA GLU A 5 9.24 -20.81 0.30
C GLU A 5 7.88 -21.47 0.04
N LEU A 6 7.26 -21.88 1.15
CA LEU A 6 6.03 -22.63 1.22
C LEU A 6 4.86 -21.74 0.79
N VAL A 7 4.60 -21.63 -0.51
CA VAL A 7 3.26 -21.25 -0.97
C VAL A 7 2.36 -22.42 -0.58
N SER A 8 1.57 -22.27 0.49
CA SER A 8 0.53 -23.25 0.78
C SER A 8 -0.44 -23.23 -0.40
N ASP A 9 -0.44 -24.28 -1.23
CA ASP A 9 -1.28 -24.39 -2.43
C ASP A 9 -2.80 -24.32 -2.13
N SER A 10 -3.19 -24.35 -0.85
CA SER A 10 -4.58 -24.24 -0.39
C SER A 10 -4.89 -22.87 0.21
N LEU A 11 -5.96 -22.25 -0.28
CA LEU A 11 -6.59 -21.11 0.37
C LEU A 11 -7.12 -21.50 1.75
N ASN A 12 -7.00 -20.60 2.73
CA ASN A 12 -7.59 -20.79 4.06
C ASN A 12 -9.11 -20.58 4.03
N ASP A 13 -9.79 -20.97 5.11
CA ASP A 13 -11.26 -20.94 5.18
C ASP A 13 -11.86 -19.55 4.93
N GLN A 14 -11.20 -18.50 5.42
CA GLN A 14 -11.63 -17.12 5.22
C GLN A 14 -11.51 -16.71 3.74
N GLN A 15 -10.42 -17.06 3.08
CA GLN A 15 -10.20 -16.83 1.65
C GLN A 15 -11.23 -17.58 0.80
N VAL A 16 -11.50 -18.85 1.13
CA VAL A 16 -12.53 -19.65 0.45
C VAL A 16 -13.92 -19.04 0.64
N MET A 17 -14.24 -18.55 1.84
CA MET A 17 -15.52 -17.89 2.13
C MET A 17 -15.68 -16.62 1.30
N MET A 18 -14.62 -15.81 1.16
CA MET A 18 -14.65 -14.61 0.34
C MET A 18 -14.92 -14.90 -1.14
N LEU A 19 -14.28 -15.93 -1.69
CA LEU A 19 -14.53 -16.33 -3.08
C LEU A 19 -15.97 -16.81 -3.29
N ARG A 20 -16.57 -17.47 -2.30
CA ARG A 20 -17.98 -17.90 -2.36
C ARG A 20 -18.94 -16.71 -2.42
N LEU A 21 -18.63 -15.59 -1.76
CA LEU A 21 -19.45 -14.37 -1.83
C LEU A 21 -19.48 -13.77 -3.25
N LEU A 22 -18.43 -14.00 -4.04
CA LEU A 22 -18.29 -13.50 -5.41
C LEU A 22 -18.72 -14.52 -6.48
N LYS A 23 -19.27 -15.68 -6.09
CA LYS A 23 -19.72 -16.72 -7.03
C LYS A 23 -20.83 -16.24 -7.96
N LYS A 24 -21.64 -15.28 -7.51
CA LYS A 24 -22.60 -14.55 -8.33
C LYS A 24 -22.14 -13.09 -8.42
N PRO A 25 -22.26 -12.45 -9.59
CA PRO A 25 -22.04 -11.02 -9.70
C PRO A 25 -22.90 -10.28 -8.67
N LEU A 26 -22.27 -9.37 -7.94
CA LEU A 26 -22.95 -8.51 -6.98
C LEU A 26 -23.82 -7.49 -7.74
N PRO A 27 -24.96 -7.07 -7.18
CA PRO A 27 -25.62 -5.85 -7.62
C PRO A 27 -24.64 -4.68 -7.60
N GLU A 28 -24.73 -3.78 -8.59
CA GLU A 28 -23.78 -2.66 -8.76
C GLU A 28 -23.63 -1.82 -7.48
N ALA A 29 -24.74 -1.55 -6.79
CA ALA A 29 -24.74 -0.78 -5.54
C ALA A 29 -23.91 -1.45 -4.42
N ASP A 30 -23.98 -2.78 -4.31
CA ASP A 30 -23.23 -3.55 -3.30
C ASP A 30 -21.76 -3.65 -3.69
N PHE A 31 -21.48 -3.84 -4.99
CA PHE A 31 -20.13 -3.82 -5.52
C PHE A 31 -19.42 -2.49 -5.23
N ILE A 32 -20.08 -1.35 -5.48
CA ILE A 32 -19.52 -0.02 -5.21
C ILE A 32 -19.20 0.15 -3.72
N GLN A 33 -20.06 -0.34 -2.82
CA GLN A 33 -19.83 -0.27 -1.39
C GLN A 33 -18.62 -1.10 -0.96
N ILE A 34 -18.52 -2.35 -1.42
CA ILE A 34 -17.38 -3.23 -1.14
C ILE A 34 -16.09 -2.63 -1.70
N ARG A 35 -16.13 -2.08 -2.92
CA ARG A 35 -14.97 -1.40 -3.53
C ARG A 35 -14.49 -0.23 -2.68
N ARG A 36 -15.41 0.61 -2.18
CA ARG A 36 -15.05 1.74 -1.30
C ARG A 36 -14.41 1.29 0.00
N LEU A 37 -14.94 0.22 0.60
CA LEU A 37 -14.36 -0.36 1.82
C LEU A 37 -12.96 -0.94 1.58
N ALA A 38 -12.78 -1.66 0.47
CA ALA A 38 -11.49 -2.20 0.08
C ALA A 38 -10.46 -1.08 -0.13
N VAL A 39 -10.81 -0.02 -0.85
CA VAL A 39 -9.93 1.15 -1.04
C VAL A 39 -9.56 1.77 0.30
N LYS A 40 -10.54 2.00 1.19
CA LYS A 40 -10.28 2.57 2.52
C LYS A 40 -9.30 1.72 3.34
N LEU A 41 -9.45 0.40 3.30
CA LEU A 41 -8.58 -0.52 4.03
C LEU A 41 -7.16 -0.53 3.44
N LEU A 42 -7.05 -0.58 2.10
CA LEU A 42 -5.76 -0.55 1.41
C LEU A 42 -5.03 0.78 1.62
N SER A 43 -5.74 1.91 1.59
CA SER A 43 -5.15 3.23 1.89
C SER A 43 -4.58 3.27 3.30
N LYS A 44 -5.34 2.77 4.29
CA LYS A 44 -4.84 2.69 5.67
C LYS A 44 -3.59 1.83 5.78
N GLN A 45 -3.57 0.66 5.13
CA GLN A 45 -2.39 -0.21 5.14
C GLN A 45 -1.19 0.44 4.47
N LEU A 46 -1.42 1.19 3.39
CA LEU A 46 -0.37 1.95 2.72
C LEU A 46 0.20 3.02 3.66
N ASP A 47 -0.65 3.80 4.31
CA ASP A 47 -0.22 4.83 5.27
C ASP A 47 0.62 4.23 6.40
N GLU A 48 0.17 3.09 6.97
CA GLU A 48 0.90 2.36 8.02
C GLU A 48 2.26 1.85 7.51
N THR A 49 2.30 1.30 6.30
CA THR A 49 3.53 0.79 5.68
C THR A 49 4.52 1.91 5.39
N VAL A 50 4.03 3.05 4.89
CA VAL A 50 4.85 4.23 4.61
C VAL A 50 5.42 4.78 5.91
N GLN A 51 4.59 4.91 6.96
CA GLN A 51 5.07 5.38 8.27
C GLN A 51 6.15 4.46 8.83
N GLU A 52 5.95 3.14 8.79
CA GLU A 52 6.95 2.18 9.24
C GLU A 52 8.26 2.29 8.45
N TRP A 53 8.17 2.48 7.13
CA TRP A 53 9.34 2.72 6.30
C TRP A 53 10.04 4.04 6.65
N GLU A 54 9.29 5.13 6.87
CA GLU A 54 9.84 6.43 7.26
C GLU A 54 10.57 6.34 8.60
N ASP A 55 9.95 5.73 9.60
CA ASP A 55 10.51 5.55 10.94
C ASP A 55 11.82 4.74 10.87
N ASN A 56 11.84 3.64 10.10
CA ASN A 56 13.02 2.80 9.91
C ASN A 56 14.18 3.53 9.18
N ASN A 57 13.87 4.53 8.37
CA ASN A 57 14.85 5.31 7.62
C ASN A 57 15.16 6.66 8.29
N ASN A 58 14.62 6.94 9.48
CA ASN A 58 14.70 8.24 10.16
C ASN A 58 14.27 9.42 9.26
N ILE A 59 13.32 9.17 8.35
CA ILE A 59 12.71 10.21 7.53
C ILE A 59 11.78 10.99 8.46
N THR A 60 12.03 12.29 8.56
CA THR A 60 11.19 13.20 9.36
C THR A 60 10.57 14.25 8.46
N GLU A 61 9.64 15.04 8.99
CA GLU A 61 9.09 16.20 8.28
C GLU A 61 10.20 17.14 7.78
N THR A 62 11.27 17.31 8.56
CA THR A 62 12.45 18.09 8.17
C THR A 62 13.16 17.50 6.95
N SER A 63 13.21 16.17 6.83
CA SER A 63 13.79 15.49 5.64
C SER A 63 13.01 15.85 4.37
N TYR A 64 11.68 15.93 4.45
CA TYR A 64 10.84 16.36 3.33
C TYR A 64 11.02 17.85 3.00
N GLU A 65 11.15 18.69 4.02
CA GLU A 65 11.45 20.10 3.81
C GLU A 65 12.80 20.32 3.11
N GLU A 66 13.84 19.60 3.53
CA GLU A 66 15.18 19.65 2.93
C GLU A 66 15.16 19.20 1.47
N LEU A 67 14.52 18.06 1.17
CA LEU A 67 14.32 17.58 -0.21
C LEU A 67 13.59 18.61 -1.07
N SER A 68 12.52 19.22 -0.55
CA SER A 68 11.76 20.23 -1.27
C SER A 68 12.61 21.45 -1.63
N LYS A 69 13.52 21.85 -0.72
CA LYS A 69 14.42 23.00 -0.88
C LYS A 69 15.60 22.70 -1.79
N GLU A 70 16.14 21.47 -1.78
CA GLU A 70 17.24 21.06 -2.67
C GLU A 70 16.87 21.12 -4.15
N HIS A 71 15.64 20.79 -4.51
CA HIS A 71 15.16 20.92 -5.90
C HIS A 71 15.25 22.36 -6.44
N PHE A 72 15.15 23.38 -5.58
CA PHE A 72 15.30 24.79 -5.95
C PHE A 72 16.71 25.34 -5.74
N ARG A 73 17.65 24.55 -5.19
CA ARG A 73 18.99 25.00 -4.80
C ARG A 73 20.11 24.68 -5.79
N ARG A 74 19.81 24.08 -6.95
CA ARG A 74 20.73 24.16 -8.11
C ARG A 74 20.74 25.59 -8.64
N LYS A 75 21.45 26.49 -7.93
CA LYS A 75 21.96 27.72 -8.51
C LYS A 75 22.74 27.34 -9.76
N SER A 76 22.37 27.94 -10.89
CA SER A 76 23.24 28.09 -12.05
C SER A 76 24.60 28.59 -11.58
N ALA A 77 25.57 27.69 -11.49
CA ALA A 77 26.98 28.03 -11.35
C ALA A 77 27.55 27.99 -12.77
N ASN A 78 27.38 29.09 -13.49
CA ASN A 78 28.26 29.50 -14.59
C ASN A 78 28.28 31.03 -14.53
N SER A 79 29.18 31.52 -13.68
CA SER A 79 29.79 32.85 -13.73
C SER A 79 30.68 32.98 -14.96
#